data_AF-A0A838VHX5-F1
#
_entry.id   AF-A0A838VHX5-F1
#
_cell.length_a   1.000
_cell.length_b   1.000
_cell.length_c   1.000
_cell.angle_alpha   90.00
_cell.angle_beta   90.00
_cell.angle_gamma   90.00
#
_symmetry.space_group_name_H-M   'P 1'
#
loop_
_entity.id
_entity.type
_entity.pdbx_description
1 polymer ?
#
loop_
_entity_poly.entity_id
_entity_poly.type
_entity_poly.pdbx_seq_one_letter_code
_entity_poly.pdbx_strand_id
1 'polypeptide(L)'
;MNLTGTPVSELEIDATLVYSLLADQHSDLMYLPIHLVDAGWDNAMFRLGDQFCVRLPRRKAAATLIENEQIWLPLLADKLTIPVPTLHKLGKPALGYPWRWSVLP
;
A
#
# COMPACT_ATOMS: atom_id res chain seq x y z
N MET A 1 25.89 -3.75 2.11
CA MET A 1 25.25 -4.36 0.93
C MET A 1 24.17 -5.30 1.43
N ASN A 2 22.89 -5.04 1.15
CA ASN A 2 21.83 -6.00 1.47
C ASN A 2 21.88 -7.14 0.46
N LEU A 3 21.89 -8.37 0.97
CA LEU A 3 22.17 -9.63 0.25
C LEU A 3 21.09 -10.05 -0.78
N THR A 4 20.09 -9.21 -1.06
CA THR A 4 18.90 -9.58 -1.85
C THR A 4 18.67 -8.71 -3.09
N GLY A 5 19.60 -7.81 -3.44
CA GLY A 5 19.46 -6.90 -4.58
C GLY A 5 18.30 -5.89 -4.45
N THR A 6 17.55 -5.94 -3.34
CA THR A 6 16.43 -5.05 -3.06
C THR A 6 16.96 -3.74 -2.51
N PRO A 7 16.63 -2.60 -3.14
CA PRO A 7 17.10 -1.29 -2.68
C PRO A 7 16.64 -1.00 -1.25
N VAL A 8 17.46 -0.25 -0.53
CA VAL A 8 17.16 0.18 0.86
C VAL A 8 15.89 1.03 0.85
N SER A 9 15.01 0.79 1.82
CA SER A 9 13.82 1.61 2.05
C SER A 9 14.24 3.03 2.46
N GLU A 10 13.63 4.06 1.85
CA GLU A 10 13.89 5.45 2.22
C GLU A 10 13.22 5.83 3.55
N LEU A 11 12.22 5.04 3.97
CA LEU A 11 11.49 5.19 5.22
C LEU A 11 11.28 3.84 5.90
N GLU A 12 11.31 3.82 7.22
CA GLU A 12 10.88 2.65 7.98
C GLU A 12 9.34 2.61 7.94
N ILE A 13 8.80 1.47 7.48
CA ILE A 13 7.35 1.26 7.38
C ILE A 13 7.05 -0.01 8.17
N ASP A 14 6.41 0.17 9.32
CA ASP A 14 6.02 -0.89 10.24
C ASP A 14 4.49 -0.96 10.37
N ALA A 15 4.01 -1.98 11.10
CA ALA A 15 2.57 -2.14 11.33
C ALA A 15 1.97 -0.97 12.12
N THR A 16 2.75 -0.32 12.99
CA THR A 16 2.31 0.84 13.80
C THR A 16 1.96 2.03 12.91
N LEU A 17 2.80 2.33 11.92
CA LEU A 17 2.54 3.37 10.93
C LEU A 17 1.27 3.05 10.13
N VAL A 18 1.12 1.80 9.66
CA VAL A 18 -0.06 1.37 8.90
C VAL A 18 -1.34 1.52 9.72
N TYR A 19 -1.32 1.08 10.98
CA TYR A 19 -2.44 1.27 11.90
C TYR A 19 -2.80 2.75 12.07
N SER A 20 -1.80 3.61 12.27
CA SER A 20 -2.01 5.04 12.49
C SER A 20 -2.59 5.73 11.26
N LEU A 21 -2.12 5.37 10.07
CA LEU A 21 -2.66 5.88 8.80
C LEU A 21 -4.10 5.40 8.54
N LEU A 22 -4.42 4.15 8.88
CA LEU A 22 -5.79 3.64 8.82
C LEU A 22 -6.69 4.35 9.84
N ALA A 23 -6.24 4.55 11.07
CA ALA A 23 -7.02 5.25 12.09
C ALA A 23 -7.33 6.71 11.69
N ASP A 24 -6.37 7.39 11.05
CA ASP A 24 -6.50 8.77 10.57
C ASP A 24 -7.47 8.91 9.38
N GLN A 25 -7.47 7.94 8.45
CA GLN A 25 -8.12 8.12 7.14
C GLN A 25 -9.26 7.13 6.85
N HIS A 26 -9.20 5.93 7.41
CA HIS A 26 -10.11 4.80 7.15
C HIS A 26 -10.38 4.03 8.45
N SER A 27 -10.93 4.73 9.45
CA SER A 27 -11.19 4.19 10.79
C SER A 27 -12.15 2.99 10.79
N ASP A 28 -12.89 2.78 9.71
CA ASP A 28 -13.70 1.58 9.45
C ASP A 28 -12.87 0.30 9.22
N LEU A 29 -11.56 0.41 9.04
CA LEU A 29 -10.65 -0.72 8.83
C LEU A 29 -9.58 -0.86 9.92
N MET A 30 -9.45 0.11 10.83
CA MET A 30 -8.34 0.16 11.79
C MET A 30 -8.35 -1.00 12.80
N TYR A 31 -9.50 -1.63 13.04
CA TYR A 31 -9.65 -2.74 13.99
C TYR A 31 -9.25 -4.11 13.41
N LEU A 32 -8.97 -4.18 12.10
CA LEU A 32 -8.56 -5.42 11.46
C LEU A 32 -7.10 -5.75 11.79
N PRO A 33 -6.74 -7.04 11.94
CA PRO A 33 -5.36 -7.44 12.23
C PRO A 33 -4.42 -7.07 11.08
N ILE A 34 -3.24 -6.56 11.41
CA ILE A 34 -2.22 -6.12 10.44
C ILE A 34 -0.99 -7.00 10.56
N HIS A 35 -0.56 -7.60 9.44
CA HIS A 35 0.64 -8.41 9.38
C HIS A 35 1.50 -8.02 8.19
N LEU A 36 2.79 -7.77 8.41
CA LEU A 36 3.73 -7.59 7.31
C LEU A 36 3.81 -8.90 6.50
N VAL A 37 3.59 -8.80 5.19
CA VAL A 37 3.71 -9.93 4.26
C VAL A 37 5.09 -9.94 3.65
N ASP A 38 5.43 -8.84 2.99
CA ASP A 38 6.73 -8.67 2.34
C ASP A 38 7.01 -7.18 2.11
N ALA A 39 8.27 -6.89 1.85
CA ALA A 39 8.75 -5.59 1.52
C ALA A 39 9.63 -5.71 0.25
N GLY A 40 8.96 -5.85 -0.89
CA GLY A 40 9.56 -5.95 -2.22
C GLY A 40 10.11 -4.61 -2.72
N TRP A 41 10.71 -4.56 -3.92
CA TRP A 41 11.48 -3.40 -4.42
C TRP A 41 10.81 -2.04 -4.25
N ASP A 42 9.50 -1.96 -4.50
CA ASP A 42 8.77 -0.71 -4.56
C ASP A 42 7.87 -0.46 -3.36
N ASN A 43 7.22 -1.51 -2.84
CA ASN A 43 6.16 -1.38 -1.84
C ASN A 43 6.41 -2.29 -0.62
N ALA A 44 6.06 -1.78 0.56
CA ALA A 44 5.78 -2.60 1.73
C ALA A 44 4.33 -3.07 1.64
N MET A 45 4.12 -4.36 1.82
CA MET A 45 2.81 -5.00 1.71
C MET A 45 2.42 -5.59 3.06
N PHE A 46 1.27 -5.14 3.55
CA PHE A 46 0.69 -5.63 4.78
C PHE A 46 -0.63 -6.33 4.48
N ARG A 47 -0.86 -7.50 5.06
CA ARG A 47 -2.18 -8.11 5.12
C ARG A 47 -3.00 -7.37 6.16
N LEU A 48 -4.26 -7.06 5.82
CA LEU A 48 -5.22 -6.37 6.67
C LEU A 48 -6.49 -7.22 6.75
N GLY A 49 -6.71 -7.85 7.89
CA GLY A 49 -7.72 -8.90 8.01
C GLY A 49 -7.45 -10.06 7.05
N ASP A 50 -8.52 -10.75 6.65
CA ASP A 50 -8.44 -11.89 5.73
C ASP A 50 -8.63 -11.50 4.26
N GLN A 51 -9.07 -10.27 4.01
CA GLN A 51 -9.61 -9.85 2.71
C GLN A 51 -8.87 -8.69 2.06
N PHE A 52 -7.89 -8.06 2.74
CA PHE A 52 -7.27 -6.87 2.21
C PHE A 52 -5.75 -6.89 2.32
N CYS A 53 -5.13 -6.08 1.46
CA CYS A 53 -3.72 -5.76 1.48
C CYS A 53 -3.53 -4.25 1.46
N VAL A 54 -2.69 -3.74 2.36
CA VAL A 54 -2.20 -2.35 2.33
C VAL A 54 -0.87 -2.31 1.59
N ARG A 55 -0.77 -1.46 0.57
CA ARG A 55 0.45 -1.22 -0.22
C ARG A 55 0.95 0.19 0.02
N LEU A 56 2.15 0.29 0.57
CA LEU A 56 2.82 1.55 0.85
C LEU A 56 4.12 1.62 0.04
N PRO A 57 4.30 2.60 -0.86
CA PRO A 57 5.59 2.84 -1.48
C PRO A 57 6.67 3.03 -0.41
N ARG A 58 7.86 2.51 -0.69
CA ARG A 58 9.03 2.56 0.21
C ARG A 58 10.12 3.52 -0.26
N ARG A 59 9.95 4.04 -1.47
CA ARG A 59 10.90 4.91 -2.17
C ARG A 59 10.14 5.92 -3.00
N LYS A 60 10.70 7.12 -3.15
CA LYS A 60 10.09 8.18 -3.97
C LYS A 60 9.85 7.72 -5.42
N ALA A 61 10.74 6.90 -5.96
CA ALA A 61 10.60 6.34 -7.31
C ALA A 61 9.35 5.47 -7.48
N ALA A 62 8.88 4.82 -6.40
CA ALA A 62 7.68 3.97 -6.42
C ALA A 62 6.39 4.77 -6.20
N ALA A 63 6.48 5.99 -5.64
CA ALA A 63 5.32 6.80 -5.33
C ALA A 63 4.46 7.08 -6.57
N THR A 64 5.09 7.51 -7.67
CA THR A 64 4.38 7.76 -8.94
C THR A 64 3.74 6.50 -9.52
N LEU A 65 4.31 5.31 -9.27
CA LEU A 65 3.75 4.05 -9.75
C LEU A 65 2.42 3.74 -9.07
N ILE A 66 2.34 3.93 -7.75
CA ILE A 66 1.10 3.77 -6.98
C ILE A 66 0.03 4.77 -7.44
N GLU A 67 0.39 6.02 -7.74
CA GLU A 67 -0.56 7.00 -8.27
C GLU A 67 -1.12 6.59 -9.63
N ASN A 68 -0.27 6.04 -10.51
CA ASN A 68 -0.70 5.51 -11.79
C ASN A 68 -1.64 4.30 -11.61
N GLU A 69 -1.33 3.37 -10.71
CA GLU A 69 -2.21 2.25 -10.40
C GLU A 69 -3.58 2.74 -9.92
N GLN A 70 -3.63 3.75 -9.04
CA GLN A 70 -4.86 4.34 -8.50
C GLN A 70 -5.75 4.99 -9.56
N ILE A 71 -5.15 5.56 -10.61
CA ILE A 71 -5.88 6.18 -11.73
C ILE A 71 -6.36 5.12 -12.72
N TRP A 72 -5.48 4.20 -13.12
CA TRP A 72 -5.72 3.34 -14.28
C TRP A 72 -6.42 2.02 -13.94
N LEU A 73 -6.17 1.41 -12.78
CA LEU A 73 -6.76 0.11 -12.45
C LEU A 73 -8.30 0.16 -12.42
N PRO A 74 -8.97 1.17 -11.82
CA PRO A 74 -10.43 1.24 -11.87
C PRO A 74 -10.98 1.35 -13.30
N LEU A 75 -10.30 2.09 -14.18
CA LEU A 75 -10.72 2.27 -15.57
C LEU A 75 -10.50 1.01 -16.43
N LEU A 76 -9.49 0.21 -16.08
CA LEU A 76 -9.15 -1.02 -16.77
C LEU A 76 -9.94 -2.22 -16.26
N ALA A 77 -10.31 -2.26 -14.98
CA ALA A 77 -11.03 -3.38 -14.37
C ALA A 77 -12.30 -3.74 -15.14
N ASP A 78 -13.08 -2.75 -15.57
CA ASP A 78 -14.31 -2.95 -16.34
C ASP A 78 -14.09 -3.44 -17.77
N LYS A 79 -12.84 -3.41 -18.25
CA LYS A 79 -12.46 -3.73 -19.65
C LYS A 79 -11.71 -5.06 -19.76
N LEU A 80 -11.35 -5.69 -18.65
CA LEU A 80 -10.54 -6.90 -18.62
C LEU A 80 -11.41 -8.12 -18.29
N THR A 81 -11.11 -9.25 -18.94
CA THR A 81 -11.79 -10.53 -18.71
C THR A 81 -11.21 -11.30 -17.52
N ILE A 82 -10.10 -10.83 -16.97
CA ILE A 82 -9.43 -11.41 -15.80
C ILE A 82 -9.60 -10.49 -14.59
N PRO A 83 -9.72 -11.04 -13.38
CA PRO A 83 -9.74 -10.23 -12.17
C PRO A 83 -8.44 -9.43 -12.04
N VAL A 84 -8.57 -8.14 -11.77
CA VAL A 84 -7.46 -7.26 -11.39
C VAL A 84 -7.76 -6.63 -10.03
N PRO A 85 -6.74 -6.26 -9.25
CA PRO A 85 -6.96 -5.58 -7.99
C PRO A 85 -7.71 -4.27 -8.21
N THR A 86 -8.93 -4.18 -7.71
CA THR A 86 -9.69 -2.92 -7.70
C THR A 86 -9.42 -2.19 -6.40
N LEU A 87 -9.08 -0.91 -6.51
CA LEU A 87 -8.80 -0.06 -5.38
C LEU A 87 -9.96 -0.03 -4.37
N HIS A 88 -9.72 -0.51 -3.14
CA HIS A 88 -10.73 -0.51 -2.08
C HIS A 88 -10.75 0.82 -1.32
N LYS A 89 -9.57 1.34 -0.92
CA LYS A 89 -9.41 2.67 -0.30
C LYS A 89 -8.15 3.37 -0.78
N LEU A 90 -8.22 4.70 -0.82
CA LEU A 90 -7.12 5.60 -1.15
C LEU A 90 -6.54 6.24 0.11
N GLY A 91 -5.23 6.12 0.27
CA GLY A 91 -4.45 6.78 1.29
C GLY A 91 -3.74 8.03 0.79
N LYS A 92 -3.72 9.07 1.61
CA LYS A 92 -2.99 10.32 1.39
C LYS A 92 -1.74 10.39 2.30
N PRO A 93 -0.72 11.19 1.94
CA PRO A 93 0.39 11.49 2.83
C PRO A 93 -0.08 12.06 4.16
N ALA A 94 0.43 11.52 5.28
CA ALA A 94 0.10 11.94 6.64
C ALA A 94 1.12 11.36 7.63
N LEU A 95 1.17 11.90 8.86
CA LEU A 95 1.93 11.32 9.99
C LEU A 95 3.43 11.08 9.68
N GLY A 96 4.03 11.93 8.85
CA GLY A 96 5.42 11.79 8.41
C GLY A 96 5.63 10.82 7.23
N TYR A 97 4.60 10.08 6.81
CA TYR A 97 4.61 9.29 5.58
C TYR A 97 4.26 10.18 4.36
N PRO A 98 5.15 10.31 3.36
CA PRO A 98 5.07 11.37 2.36
C PRO A 98 4.33 10.98 1.08
N TRP A 99 3.92 9.73 0.92
CA TRP A 99 3.38 9.23 -0.35
C TRP A 99 1.92 8.78 -0.23
N ARG A 100 1.24 8.71 -1.38
CA ARG A 100 -0.05 8.04 -1.47
C ARG A 100 0.13 6.54 -1.28
N TRP A 101 -0.90 5.90 -0.74
CA TRP A 101 -0.93 4.46 -0.47
C TRP A 101 -2.31 3.91 -0.79
N SER A 102 -2.45 2.58 -0.83
CA SER A 102 -3.71 1.94 -1.25
C SER A 102 -4.06 0.77 -0.35
N VAL A 103 -5.36 0.58 -0.12
CA VAL A 103 -5.92 -0.70 0.32
C VAL A 103 -6.53 -1.39 -0.89
N LEU A 104 -6.13 -2.63 -1.12
CA LEU A 104 -6.62 -3.51 -2.18
C LEU A 104 -7.28 -4.75 -1.56
N PRO A 105 -8.24 -5.40 -2.25
CA PRO A 105 -8.73 -6.72 -1.88
C PRO A 105 -7.69 -7.83 -2.12
#